data_AF-A0A1Q6NNM8-F1
#
_entry.id   AF-A0A1Q6NNM8-F1
#
_cell.length_a   1.000
_cell.length_b   1.000
_cell.length_c   1.000
_cell.angle_alpha   90.00
_cell.angle_beta   90.00
_cell.angle_gamma   90.00
#
_symmetry.space_group_name_H-M   'P 1'
#
loop_
_entity.id
_entity.type
_entity.pdbx_description
1 polymer ?
#
loop_
_entity_poly.entity_id
_entity_poly.type
_entity_poly.pdbx_seq_one_letter_code
_entity_poly.pdbx_strand_id
1 'polypeptide(L)'
;MKKFWKIILIIIGTIFFIFIALIGIGVFVDFEYDDHIENGRYTYVPEDENNGNEYIEFNMKDNDELDSELTYYNSIEKAILNSPLKEEHEELSAPKDFLNHVDETLHIWQGKNYDTIFYRAGNDNDDIQGLVMARCKKQVQNGHIQYAFINASPATTTPATTYGGDFKKFIHSSLTLSDVQQDLNPDYPEKRFVFGYAREKEIYSLEVEGQKPDGIIEYEVYGTVMYMWYYNDLQSNKRGDLLSYSVDVPK
;
A
#
# COMPACT_ATOMS: atom_id res chain seq x y z
N MET A 1 -30.04 30.27 14.08
CA MET A 1 -28.83 30.78 13.43
C MET A 1 -27.61 29.86 13.55
N LYS A 2 -27.23 29.36 14.74
CA LYS A 2 -26.06 28.43 14.89
C LYS A 2 -26.17 27.09 14.13
N LYS A 3 -27.36 26.47 14.08
CA LYS A 3 -27.57 25.22 13.31
C LYS A 3 -27.48 25.42 11.79
N PHE A 4 -27.99 26.55 11.30
CA PHE A 4 -27.96 26.88 9.87
C PHE A 4 -26.52 27.15 9.40
N TRP A 5 -25.72 27.81 10.24
CA TRP A 5 -24.32 28.08 9.94
C TRP A 5 -23.45 26.81 9.94
N LYS A 6 -23.74 25.85 10.82
CA LYS A 6 -23.09 24.53 10.80
C LYS A 6 -23.34 23.78 9.48
N ILE A 7 -24.56 23.83 8.96
CA ILE A 7 -24.90 23.17 7.68
C ILE A 7 -24.16 23.84 6.52
N ILE A 8 -24.09 25.18 6.52
CA ILE A 8 -23.35 25.94 5.50
C ILE A 8 -21.84 25.61 5.55
N LEU A 9 -21.24 25.50 6.73
CA LEU A 9 -19.83 25.15 6.88
C LEU A 9 -19.51 23.73 6.40
N ILE A 10 -20.42 22.77 6.61
CA ILE A 10 -20.27 21.40 6.09
C ILE A 10 -20.31 21.42 4.56
N ILE A 11 -21.27 22.11 3.95
CA ILE A 11 -21.39 22.19 2.48
C ILE A 11 -20.15 22.85 1.85
N ILE A 12 -19.65 23.94 2.44
CA ILE A 12 -18.43 24.61 1.97
C ILE A 12 -17.21 23.69 2.13
N GLY A 13 -17.10 22.97 3.25
CA GLY A 13 -16.01 22.02 3.49
C GLY A 13 -16.01 20.87 2.49
N THR A 14 -17.17 20.30 2.17
CA THR A 14 -17.30 19.23 1.17
C THR A 14 -16.96 19.72 -0.24
N ILE A 15 -17.41 20.91 -0.63
CA ILE A 15 -17.06 21.50 -1.93
C ILE A 15 -15.56 21.81 -2.02
N PHE A 16 -14.95 22.28 -0.93
CA PHE A 16 -13.51 22.52 -0.85
C PHE A 16 -12.69 21.23 -0.94
N PHE A 17 -13.14 20.16 -0.29
CA PHE A 17 -12.52 18.83 -0.40
C PHE A 17 -12.63 18.24 -1.81
N ILE A 18 -13.78 18.40 -2.48
CA ILE A 18 -13.96 18.01 -3.88
C ILE A 18 -13.03 18.84 -4.78
N PHE A 19 -12.83 20.13 -4.49
CA PHE A 19 -11.87 20.95 -5.23
C PHE A 19 -10.41 20.50 -5.00
N ILE A 20 -10.02 20.10 -3.78
CA ILE A 20 -8.70 19.51 -3.52
C ILE A 20 -8.55 18.16 -4.23
N ALA A 21 -9.57 17.32 -4.25
CA ALA A 21 -9.55 16.04 -4.96
C ALA A 21 -9.49 16.23 -6.49
N LEU A 22 -10.22 17.20 -7.04
CA LEU A 22 -10.19 17.55 -8.46
C LEU A 22 -8.89 18.25 -8.87
N ILE A 23 -8.27 19.02 -7.98
CA ILE A 23 -6.91 19.57 -8.15
C ILE A 23 -5.87 18.44 -7.99
N GLY A 24 -6.09 17.48 -7.10
CA GLY A 24 -5.26 16.28 -6.95
C GLY A 24 -5.37 15.31 -8.13
N ILE A 25 -6.42 15.39 -8.95
CA ILE A 25 -6.56 14.62 -10.20
C ILE A 25 -6.18 15.46 -11.43
N GLY A 26 -6.42 16.77 -11.41
CA GLY A 26 -6.21 17.69 -12.54
C GLY A 26 -4.93 18.54 -12.51
N VAL A 27 -4.18 18.51 -11.40
CA VAL A 27 -2.83 19.11 -11.24
C VAL A 27 -1.75 18.02 -11.13
N PHE A 28 -2.07 16.78 -11.55
CA PHE A 28 -1.09 16.01 -12.31
C PHE A 28 -1.00 16.61 -13.72
N VAL A 29 -0.48 17.83 -13.76
CA VAL A 29 0.01 18.48 -14.97
C VAL A 29 0.93 17.49 -15.64
N ASP A 30 0.84 17.37 -16.97
CA ASP A 30 1.85 16.77 -17.82
C ASP A 30 3.20 17.45 -17.51
N PHE A 31 3.90 16.99 -16.49
CA PHE A 31 5.34 17.04 -16.49
C PHE A 31 5.72 16.00 -17.54
N GLU A 32 6.13 16.49 -18.71
CA GLU A 32 7.06 15.74 -19.56
C GLU A 32 8.27 15.46 -18.67
N TYR A 33 8.22 14.31 -17.98
CA TYR A 33 9.38 13.78 -17.28
C TYR A 33 10.47 13.56 -18.33
N ASP A 34 11.74 13.69 -17.97
CA ASP A 34 12.87 13.28 -18.84
C ASP A 34 12.91 11.74 -18.91
N ASP A 35 11.83 11.17 -19.43
CA ASP A 35 11.59 9.76 -19.52
C ASP A 35 11.89 9.29 -20.94
N HIS A 36 12.75 8.28 -21.05
CA HIS A 36 13.16 7.76 -22.33
C HIS A 36 13.03 6.25 -22.33
N ILE A 37 12.44 5.76 -23.42
CA ILE A 37 12.46 4.33 -23.75
C ILE A 37 13.65 4.12 -24.68
N GLU A 38 14.68 3.47 -24.18
CA GLU A 38 15.84 3.07 -24.98
C GLU A 38 15.91 1.55 -25.02
N ASN A 39 16.01 0.97 -26.22
CA ASN A 39 16.11 -0.48 -26.43
C ASN A 39 15.00 -1.31 -25.74
N GLY A 40 13.81 -0.73 -25.58
CA GLY A 40 12.67 -1.38 -24.94
C GLY A 40 12.67 -1.31 -23.41
N ARG A 41 13.59 -0.56 -22.80
CA ARG A 41 13.62 -0.29 -21.37
C ARG A 41 13.20 1.15 -21.10
N TYR A 42 12.22 1.31 -20.23
CA TYR A 42 11.83 2.61 -19.69
C TYR A 42 12.72 2.97 -18.50
N THR A 43 13.16 4.23 -18.45
CA THR A 43 13.88 4.79 -17.31
C THR A 43 13.23 6.10 -16.91
N TYR A 44 12.90 6.22 -15.63
CA TYR A 44 12.50 7.44 -14.98
C TYR A 44 13.67 7.99 -14.15
N VAL A 45 14.06 9.23 -14.45
CA VAL A 45 15.04 9.99 -13.66
C VAL A 45 14.37 11.28 -13.19
N PRO A 46 14.22 11.50 -11.88
CA PRO A 46 13.64 12.73 -11.37
C PRO A 46 14.60 13.91 -11.59
N GLU A 47 14.05 15.10 -11.77
CA GLU A 47 14.86 16.32 -11.82
C GLU A 47 15.50 16.60 -10.45
N ASP A 48 16.81 16.90 -10.43
CA ASP A 48 17.53 17.29 -9.21
C ASP A 48 17.09 18.69 -8.75
N GLU A 49 15.96 18.81 -8.07
CA GLU A 49 15.60 20.05 -7.38
C GLU A 49 16.40 20.17 -6.08
N ASN A 50 17.22 21.22 -5.93
CA ASN A 50 18.19 21.36 -4.83
C ASN A 50 17.59 21.54 -3.40
N ASN A 51 16.28 21.40 -3.18
CA ASN A 51 15.65 21.63 -1.87
C ASN A 51 14.53 20.62 -1.56
N GLY A 52 14.71 19.79 -0.52
CA GLY A 52 13.63 18.97 0.05
C GLY A 52 13.58 17.49 -0.38
N ASN A 53 14.70 16.94 -0.85
CA ASN A 53 14.74 15.62 -1.49
C ASN A 53 14.89 14.45 -0.52
N GLU A 54 15.11 14.76 0.76
CA GLU A 54 15.36 13.76 1.78
C GLU A 54 14.12 12.93 2.05
N TYR A 55 14.34 11.66 2.34
CA TYR A 55 13.33 10.72 2.79
C TYR A 55 12.51 11.33 3.94
N ILE A 56 11.19 11.32 3.77
CA ILE A 56 10.27 11.78 4.80
C ILE A 56 10.10 10.61 5.77
N GLU A 57 10.71 10.74 6.95
CA GLU A 57 10.52 9.75 8.00
C GLU A 57 9.05 9.71 8.42
N PHE A 58 8.45 8.53 8.28
CA PHE A 58 7.09 8.28 8.71
C PHE A 58 6.95 8.55 10.22
N ASN A 59 5.94 9.30 10.65
CA ASN A 59 5.73 9.53 12.08
C ASN A 59 4.67 8.58 12.62
N MET A 60 5.12 7.48 13.22
CA MET A 60 4.25 6.42 13.74
C MET A 60 3.33 6.86 14.89
N LYS A 61 3.56 8.05 15.48
CA LYS A 61 2.77 8.58 16.61
C LYS A 61 1.29 8.80 16.32
N ASP A 62 0.90 8.85 15.05
CA ASP A 62 -0.50 9.03 14.68
C ASP A 62 -1.32 7.72 14.70
N ASN A 63 -0.66 6.55 14.68
CA ASN A 63 -1.29 5.22 14.61
C ASN A 63 -1.01 4.28 15.80
N ASP A 64 -0.17 4.68 16.77
CA ASP A 64 0.09 3.85 17.96
C ASP A 64 -1.05 3.95 18.97
N GLU A 65 -1.98 2.99 18.94
CA GLU A 65 -2.71 2.64 20.17
C GLU A 65 -1.70 2.27 21.25
N LEU A 66 -1.90 2.78 22.46
CA LEU A 66 -1.05 2.43 23.60
C LEU A 66 -1.03 0.90 23.75
N ASP A 67 0.15 0.31 23.95
CA ASP A 67 0.30 -1.15 24.11
C ASP A 67 -0.65 -1.79 25.15
N SER A 68 -1.12 -1.01 26.12
CA SER A 68 -2.11 -1.42 27.12
C SER A 68 -3.53 -1.61 26.61
N GLU A 69 -3.85 -1.08 25.43
CA GLU A 69 -5.18 -1.13 24.79
C GLU A 69 -5.26 -2.25 23.74
N LEU A 70 -4.10 -2.73 23.27
CA LEU A 70 -4.02 -3.80 22.27
C LEU A 70 -4.54 -5.14 22.82
N THR A 71 -5.45 -5.76 22.06
CA THR A 71 -5.93 -7.11 22.34
C THR A 71 -5.14 -8.14 21.52
N TYR A 72 -4.52 -9.08 22.23
CA TYR A 72 -3.67 -10.10 21.63
C TYR A 72 -4.40 -11.44 21.43
N TYR A 73 -4.12 -12.07 20.28
CA TYR A 73 -4.70 -13.34 19.86
C TYR A 73 -3.60 -14.36 19.53
N ASN A 74 -3.94 -15.64 19.59
CA ASN A 74 -2.97 -16.72 19.38
C ASN A 74 -2.56 -16.95 17.90
N SER A 75 -3.08 -16.15 16.96
CA SER A 75 -2.69 -16.19 15.55
C SER A 75 -2.98 -14.85 14.86
N ILE A 76 -2.32 -14.59 13.73
CA ILE A 76 -2.51 -13.40 12.91
C ILE A 76 -3.95 -13.32 12.39
N GLU A 77 -4.48 -14.45 11.90
CA GLU A 77 -5.84 -14.52 11.35
C GLU A 77 -6.88 -14.19 12.42
N LYS A 78 -6.68 -14.61 13.67
CA LYS A 78 -7.58 -14.24 14.77
C LYS A 78 -7.46 -12.77 15.14
N ALA A 79 -6.27 -12.19 15.09
CA ALA A 79 -6.09 -10.77 15.32
C ALA A 79 -6.83 -9.94 14.26
N ILE A 80 -6.69 -10.32 12.99
CA ILE A 80 -7.38 -9.67 11.86
C ILE A 80 -8.90 -9.88 11.94
N LEU A 81 -9.36 -11.09 12.25
CA LEU A 81 -10.79 -11.39 12.37
C LEU A 81 -11.50 -10.49 13.40
N ASN A 82 -10.79 -10.09 14.46
CA ASN A 82 -11.33 -9.25 15.53
C ASN A 82 -10.87 -7.78 15.43
N SER A 83 -10.25 -7.38 14.32
CA SER A 83 -9.71 -6.03 14.11
C SER A 83 -10.78 -4.99 13.74
N PRO A 84 -10.49 -3.69 13.94
CA PRO A 84 -11.35 -2.60 13.49
C PRO A 84 -11.31 -2.36 11.98
N LEU A 85 -10.59 -3.17 11.19
CA LEU A 85 -10.48 -3.08 9.71
C LEU A 85 -11.83 -2.84 9.01
N LYS A 86 -12.88 -3.43 9.57
CA LYS A 86 -14.28 -3.24 9.17
C LYS A 86 -14.79 -1.79 9.31
N GLU A 87 -14.55 -1.15 10.44
CA GLU A 87 -15.07 0.19 10.77
C GLU A 87 -14.25 1.28 10.08
N GLU A 88 -12.95 1.04 9.92
CA GLU A 88 -12.01 1.99 9.31
C GLU A 88 -12.17 2.10 7.79
N HIS A 89 -12.80 1.10 7.16
CA HIS A 89 -12.93 1.02 5.70
C HIS A 89 -14.38 0.78 5.23
N GLU A 90 -15.38 1.30 5.96
CA GLU A 90 -16.80 1.22 5.56
C GLU A 90 -17.09 1.83 4.18
N GLU A 91 -16.21 2.72 3.68
CA GLU A 91 -16.31 3.32 2.35
C GLU A 91 -15.98 2.34 1.22
N LEU A 92 -15.25 1.26 1.51
CA LEU A 92 -14.99 0.21 0.51
C LEU A 92 -16.28 -0.55 0.23
N SER A 93 -16.55 -0.78 -1.05
CA SER A 93 -17.72 -1.54 -1.49
C SER A 93 -17.51 -3.04 -1.24
N ALA A 94 -17.46 -3.45 0.02
CA ALA A 94 -17.35 -4.84 0.46
C ALA A 94 -18.46 -5.20 1.47
N PRO A 95 -18.87 -6.48 1.52
CA PRO A 95 -19.74 -6.95 2.59
C PRO A 95 -19.09 -6.72 3.96
N LYS A 96 -19.94 -6.54 4.96
CA LYS A 96 -19.51 -6.33 6.34
C LYS A 96 -18.60 -7.47 6.80
N ASP A 97 -17.49 -7.11 7.46
CA ASP A 97 -16.47 -8.02 7.99
C ASP A 97 -15.75 -8.88 6.92
N PHE A 98 -16.05 -8.70 5.63
CA PHE A 98 -15.46 -9.50 4.55
C PHE A 98 -13.93 -9.42 4.52
N LEU A 99 -13.38 -8.21 4.64
CA LEU A 99 -11.94 -7.99 4.63
C LEU A 99 -11.22 -8.56 5.86
N ASN A 100 -11.94 -8.86 6.94
CA ASN A 100 -11.39 -9.47 8.16
C ASN A 100 -11.17 -10.99 8.00
N HIS A 101 -11.62 -11.59 6.90
CA HIS A 101 -11.42 -12.99 6.60
C HIS A 101 -10.13 -13.19 5.79
N VAL A 102 -9.17 -13.87 6.41
CA VAL A 102 -7.94 -14.31 5.75
C VAL A 102 -8.22 -15.67 5.09
N ASP A 103 -8.77 -15.66 3.88
CA ASP A 103 -9.11 -16.90 3.15
C ASP A 103 -7.87 -17.54 2.52
N GLU A 104 -6.93 -16.74 2.04
CA GLU A 104 -5.63 -17.19 1.54
C GLU A 104 -4.51 -16.26 1.99
N THR A 105 -3.50 -16.82 2.64
CA THR A 105 -2.26 -16.09 2.92
C THR A 105 -1.35 -16.15 1.69
N LEU A 106 -1.07 -14.99 1.10
CA LEU A 106 -0.19 -14.86 -0.06
C LEU A 106 1.27 -14.73 0.38
N HIS A 107 1.54 -13.96 1.44
CA HIS A 107 2.88 -13.84 2.01
C HIS A 107 2.86 -13.34 3.46
N ILE A 108 3.88 -13.70 4.25
CA ILE A 108 4.12 -13.13 5.59
C ILE A 108 5.58 -12.69 5.69
N TRP A 109 5.80 -11.40 5.95
CA TRP A 109 7.10 -10.88 6.35
C TRP A 109 7.24 -10.93 7.86
N GLN A 110 8.27 -11.63 8.32
CA GLN A 110 8.54 -11.83 9.74
C GLN A 110 9.57 -10.82 10.24
N GLY A 111 9.10 -9.69 10.74
CA GLY A 111 9.97 -8.67 11.33
C GLY A 111 10.36 -9.01 12.76
N LYS A 112 11.08 -8.13 13.45
CA LYS A 112 11.45 -8.38 14.86
C LYS A 112 10.25 -8.26 15.81
N ASN A 113 9.56 -7.12 15.75
CA ASN A 113 8.46 -6.77 16.66
C ASN A 113 7.09 -6.91 15.99
N TYR A 114 7.06 -6.96 14.66
CA TYR A 114 5.83 -6.99 13.88
C TYR A 114 5.95 -8.07 12.82
N ASP A 115 4.83 -8.68 12.48
CA ASP A 115 4.67 -9.42 11.23
C ASP A 115 3.74 -8.63 10.32
N THR A 116 4.06 -8.57 9.04
CA THR A 116 3.16 -8.05 8.01
C THR A 116 2.68 -9.21 7.17
N ILE A 117 1.38 -9.29 6.92
CA ILE A 117 0.74 -10.33 6.12
C ILE A 117 0.11 -9.68 4.90
N PHE A 118 0.32 -10.30 3.73
CA PHE A 118 -0.45 -10.04 2.52
C PHE A 118 -1.40 -11.22 2.30
N TYR A 119 -2.69 -10.96 2.23
CA TYR A 119 -3.71 -12.00 2.10
C TYR A 119 -4.84 -11.61 1.18
N ARG A 120 -5.57 -12.63 0.74
CA ARG A 120 -6.82 -12.51 -0.01
C ARG A 120 -8.02 -12.86 0.88
N ALA A 121 -9.03 -12.02 0.81
CA ALA A 121 -10.39 -12.27 1.29
C ALA A 121 -11.28 -12.62 0.10
N GLY A 122 -12.05 -13.69 0.20
CA GLY A 122 -12.81 -14.29 -0.89
C GLY A 122 -11.96 -15.09 -1.87
N ASN A 123 -12.59 -15.54 -2.94
CA ASN A 123 -11.98 -16.32 -4.02
C ASN A 123 -12.62 -15.99 -5.38
N ASP A 124 -12.20 -16.67 -6.46
CA ASP A 124 -12.65 -16.38 -7.83
C ASP A 124 -14.12 -16.70 -8.11
N ASN A 125 -14.80 -17.40 -7.20
CA ASN A 125 -16.25 -17.64 -7.26
C ASN A 125 -17.06 -16.55 -6.56
N ASP A 126 -16.43 -15.63 -5.84
CA ASP A 126 -17.10 -14.54 -5.14
C ASP A 126 -17.22 -13.30 -6.04
N ASP A 127 -18.33 -12.56 -5.91
CA ASP A 127 -18.58 -11.33 -6.67
C ASP A 127 -17.56 -10.21 -6.35
N ILE A 128 -16.81 -10.37 -5.26
CA ILE A 128 -15.79 -9.46 -4.77
C ILE A 128 -14.62 -10.24 -4.17
N GLN A 129 -13.40 -9.73 -4.37
CA GLN A 129 -12.20 -10.12 -3.64
C GLN A 129 -11.59 -8.93 -2.91
N GLY A 130 -10.99 -9.19 -1.75
CA GLY A 130 -10.18 -8.25 -1.00
C GLY A 130 -8.72 -8.65 -1.07
N LEU A 131 -7.83 -7.70 -1.36
CA LEU A 131 -6.39 -7.85 -1.25
C LEU A 131 -5.94 -6.92 -0.13
N VAL A 132 -5.35 -7.49 0.92
CA VAL A 132 -5.08 -6.74 2.14
C VAL A 132 -3.65 -6.98 2.59
N MET A 133 -2.91 -5.89 2.78
CA MET A 133 -1.70 -5.91 3.59
C MET A 133 -2.04 -5.46 5.00
N ALA A 134 -1.79 -6.29 5.99
CA ALA A 134 -2.03 -5.97 7.39
C ALA A 134 -0.76 -6.17 8.21
N ARG A 135 -0.51 -5.28 9.17
CA ARG A 135 0.58 -5.39 10.13
C ARG A 135 0.02 -5.75 11.49
N CYS A 136 0.68 -6.71 12.14
CA CYS A 136 0.35 -7.13 13.48
C CYS A 136 1.58 -7.04 14.39
N LYS A 137 1.39 -6.53 15.60
CA LYS A 137 2.43 -6.55 16.64
C LYS A 137 2.54 -7.92 17.26
N LYS A 138 3.77 -8.38 17.47
CA LYS A 138 4.10 -9.63 18.13
C LYS A 138 4.39 -9.43 19.60
N GLN A 139 3.93 -10.37 20.40
CA GLN A 139 4.47 -10.60 21.73
C GLN A 139 4.67 -12.10 21.97
N VAL A 140 5.58 -12.44 22.87
CA VAL A 140 5.76 -13.82 23.33
C VAL A 140 5.16 -13.93 24.72
N GLN A 141 4.10 -14.73 24.86
CA GLN A 141 3.47 -15.04 26.14
C GLN A 141 3.48 -16.54 26.36
N ASN A 142 4.03 -17.00 27.49
CA ASN A 142 4.10 -18.43 27.85
C ASN A 142 4.70 -19.32 26.74
N GLY A 143 5.72 -18.83 26.04
CA GLY A 143 6.41 -19.56 24.95
C GLY A 143 5.64 -19.63 23.63
N HIS A 144 4.49 -18.94 23.50
CA HIS A 144 3.71 -18.85 22.28
C HIS A 144 3.70 -17.42 21.76
N ILE A 145 3.80 -17.25 20.46
CA ILE A 145 3.65 -15.94 19.82
C ILE A 145 2.17 -15.58 19.79
N GLN A 146 1.87 -14.35 20.17
CA GLN A 146 0.55 -13.75 20.04
C GLN A 146 0.63 -12.47 19.22
N TYR A 147 -0.49 -12.11 18.63
CA TYR A 147 -0.62 -11.04 17.65
C TYR A 147 -1.72 -10.06 18.05
N ALA A 148 -1.42 -8.77 17.96
CA ALA A 148 -2.41 -7.71 17.98
C ALA A 148 -2.42 -7.02 16.61
N PHE A 149 -3.61 -6.74 16.07
CA PHE A 149 -3.74 -5.95 14.84
C PHE A 149 -3.28 -4.51 15.10
N ILE A 150 -2.61 -3.90 14.12
CA ILE A 150 -2.12 -2.52 14.22
C ILE A 150 -2.73 -1.67 13.11
N ASN A 151 -2.52 -2.04 11.85
CA ASN A 151 -3.14 -1.35 10.72
C ASN A 151 -3.21 -2.27 9.50
N ALA A 152 -3.99 -1.87 8.49
CA ALA A 152 -4.02 -2.49 7.18
C ALA A 152 -4.23 -1.49 6.04
N SER A 153 -3.82 -1.89 4.83
CA SER A 153 -4.20 -1.25 3.58
C SER A 153 -4.97 -2.27 2.73
N PRO A 154 -6.32 -2.22 2.76
CA PRO A 154 -7.16 -3.06 1.92
C PRO A 154 -7.45 -2.43 0.56
N ALA A 155 -7.58 -3.29 -0.45
CA ALA A 155 -8.13 -2.96 -1.75
C ALA A 155 -9.19 -4.01 -2.12
N THR A 156 -10.27 -3.59 -2.79
CA THR A 156 -11.31 -4.49 -3.28
C THR A 156 -11.33 -4.53 -4.80
N THR A 157 -11.74 -5.67 -5.34
CA THR A 157 -11.86 -5.88 -6.77
C THR A 157 -13.05 -6.77 -7.09
N THR A 158 -13.59 -6.62 -8.30
CA THR A 158 -14.73 -7.36 -8.82
C THR A 158 -14.38 -7.91 -10.19
N PRO A 159 -15.13 -8.88 -10.75
CA PRO A 159 -14.89 -9.37 -12.11
C PRO A 159 -14.99 -8.27 -13.18
N ALA A 160 -15.74 -7.20 -12.89
CA ALA A 160 -15.90 -6.05 -13.79
C ALA A 160 -14.81 -4.99 -13.61
N THR A 161 -13.96 -5.11 -12.60
CA THR A 161 -12.88 -4.15 -12.33
C THR A 161 -11.91 -4.19 -13.51
N THR A 162 -11.99 -3.13 -14.33
CA THR A 162 -11.00 -2.91 -15.36
C THR A 162 -9.84 -2.15 -14.77
N TYR A 163 -8.72 -2.51 -15.32
CA TYR A 163 -7.45 -2.37 -14.70
C TYR A 163 -6.62 -1.69 -15.78
N GLY A 164 -7.05 -0.48 -16.12
CA GLY A 164 -6.47 0.38 -17.14
C GLY A 164 -5.48 1.34 -16.51
N GLY A 165 -4.44 1.69 -17.25
CA GLY A 165 -3.46 2.68 -16.83
C GLY A 165 -2.08 2.35 -17.37
N ASP A 166 -1.20 3.33 -17.31
CA ASP A 166 0.19 3.14 -17.69
C ASP A 166 0.94 2.45 -16.54
N PHE A 167 1.40 1.22 -16.75
CA PHE A 167 2.12 0.43 -15.73
C PHE A 167 3.32 1.18 -15.13
N LYS A 168 3.96 2.04 -15.93
CA LYS A 168 5.08 2.88 -15.49
C LYS A 168 4.60 3.91 -14.46
N LYS A 169 3.45 4.54 -14.72
CA LYS A 169 2.82 5.46 -13.77
C LYS A 169 2.38 4.75 -12.49
N PHE A 170 1.96 3.48 -12.56
CA PHE A 170 1.66 2.70 -11.35
C PHE A 170 2.91 2.44 -10.50
N ILE A 171 4.05 2.11 -11.11
CA ILE A 171 5.32 1.98 -10.38
C ILE A 171 5.66 3.29 -9.67
N HIS A 172 5.62 4.41 -10.39
CA HIS A 172 5.88 5.73 -9.79
C HIS A 172 4.94 6.03 -8.62
N SER A 173 3.62 5.80 -8.79
CA SER A 173 2.65 6.00 -7.71
C SER A 173 2.92 5.12 -6.49
N SER A 174 3.30 3.85 -6.67
CA SER A 174 3.70 2.97 -5.56
C SER A 174 4.94 3.49 -4.84
N LEU A 175 5.94 3.99 -5.56
CA LEU A 175 7.14 4.59 -4.97
C LEU A 175 6.79 5.86 -4.17
N THR A 176 5.95 6.74 -4.72
CA THR A 176 5.48 7.95 -4.02
C THR A 176 4.73 7.64 -2.73
N LEU A 177 3.87 6.61 -2.72
CA LEU A 177 3.12 6.20 -1.54
C LEU A 177 3.98 5.47 -0.51
N SER A 178 5.13 4.93 -0.89
CA SER A 178 5.95 4.09 -0.01
C SER A 178 6.39 4.78 1.27
N ASP A 179 6.62 6.10 1.23
CA ASP A 179 7.05 6.87 2.41
C ASP A 179 5.95 6.97 3.48
N VAL A 180 4.68 6.96 3.08
CA VAL A 180 3.54 7.02 4.01
C VAL A 180 2.99 5.64 4.37
N GLN A 181 3.36 4.59 3.62
CA GLN A 181 2.97 3.19 3.87
C GLN A 181 3.96 2.43 4.78
N GLN A 182 4.87 3.14 5.46
CA GLN A 182 5.79 2.54 6.43
C GLN A 182 5.09 2.06 7.71
N ASP A 183 3.83 2.44 7.92
CA ASP A 183 2.98 1.83 8.94
C ASP A 183 2.78 0.33 8.72
N LEU A 184 2.93 -0.18 7.49
CA LEU A 184 2.89 -1.61 7.15
C LEU A 184 4.25 -2.30 7.21
N ASN A 185 5.33 -1.58 7.53
CA ASN A 185 6.69 -2.11 7.50
C ASN A 185 6.95 -3.06 8.69
N PRO A 186 7.32 -4.32 8.45
CA PRO A 186 7.55 -5.31 9.52
C PRO A 186 8.77 -4.99 10.40
N ASP A 187 9.74 -4.25 9.86
CA ASP A 187 11.02 -3.89 10.48
C ASP A 187 11.16 -2.39 10.78
N TYR A 188 10.05 -1.64 10.80
CA TYR A 188 10.08 -0.22 11.13
C TYR A 188 10.67 0.07 12.53
N PRO A 189 11.48 1.12 12.73
CA PRO A 189 12.00 2.08 11.73
C PRO A 189 13.37 1.67 11.13
N GLU A 190 13.83 0.45 11.35
CA GLU A 190 15.22 0.07 11.06
C GLU A 190 15.51 -0.05 9.55
N LYS A 191 14.50 -0.34 8.73
CA LYS A 191 14.61 -0.58 7.29
C LYS A 191 13.56 0.19 6.51
N ARG A 192 13.80 0.47 5.22
CA ARG A 192 12.80 1.07 4.32
C ARG A 192 12.08 0.00 3.52
N PHE A 193 10.89 -0.40 3.97
CA PHE A 193 10.07 -1.39 3.29
C PHE A 193 9.28 -0.73 2.15
N VAL A 194 9.45 -1.20 0.91
CA VAL A 194 8.78 -0.62 -0.26
C VAL A 194 8.09 -1.74 -1.02
N PHE A 195 6.84 -1.53 -1.42
CA PHE A 195 6.10 -2.51 -2.21
C PHE A 195 5.18 -1.82 -3.22
N GLY A 196 4.73 -2.59 -4.20
CA GLY A 196 3.74 -2.15 -5.17
C GLY A 196 3.12 -3.30 -5.92
N TYR A 197 2.15 -2.98 -6.77
CA TYR A 197 1.38 -3.95 -7.54
C TYR A 197 1.57 -3.71 -9.04
N ALA A 198 1.55 -4.78 -9.83
CA ALA A 198 1.69 -4.75 -11.28
C ALA A 198 0.89 -5.89 -11.94
N ARG A 199 0.66 -5.79 -13.25
CA ARG A 199 0.04 -6.86 -14.06
C ARG A 199 0.95 -7.36 -15.16
N GLU A 200 1.91 -6.54 -15.51
CA GLU A 200 2.90 -6.78 -16.53
C GLU A 200 4.02 -7.60 -15.91
N LYS A 201 4.26 -8.79 -16.47
CA LYS A 201 5.39 -9.65 -16.07
C LYS A 201 6.73 -8.93 -16.19
N GLU A 202 6.81 -7.87 -17.00
CA GLU A 202 7.97 -7.01 -17.13
C GLU A 202 8.41 -6.41 -15.79
N ILE A 203 7.57 -6.44 -14.74
CA ILE A 203 7.95 -6.10 -13.37
C ILE A 203 9.14 -6.91 -12.84
N TYR A 204 9.41 -8.11 -13.37
CA TYR A 204 10.63 -8.88 -13.07
C TYR A 204 11.93 -8.17 -13.46
N SER A 205 11.86 -7.15 -14.32
CA SER A 205 13.00 -6.33 -14.75
C SER A 205 13.11 -4.99 -14.01
N LEU A 206 12.23 -4.75 -13.03
CA LEU A 206 12.21 -3.51 -12.25
C LEU A 206 13.54 -3.35 -11.52
N GLU A 207 14.09 -2.14 -11.61
CA GLU A 207 15.17 -1.68 -10.75
C GLU A 207 14.81 -0.30 -10.20
N VAL A 208 14.91 -0.11 -8.89
CA VAL A 208 14.69 1.18 -8.20
C VAL A 208 16.02 1.61 -7.60
N GLU A 209 16.51 2.80 -7.97
CA GLU A 209 17.85 3.27 -7.60
C GLU A 209 18.96 2.21 -7.89
N GLY A 210 18.79 1.46 -8.99
CA GLY A 210 19.71 0.38 -9.40
C GLY A 210 19.61 -0.92 -8.59
N GLN A 211 18.65 -1.03 -7.67
CA GLN A 211 18.41 -2.23 -6.85
C GLN A 211 17.26 -3.03 -7.45
N LYS A 212 17.34 -4.37 -7.38
CA LYS A 212 16.22 -5.25 -7.76
C LYS A 212 15.32 -5.53 -6.56
N PRO A 213 14.01 -5.77 -6.77
CA PRO A 213 13.12 -6.23 -5.72
C PRO A 213 13.68 -7.47 -5.03
N ASP A 214 13.51 -7.56 -3.71
CA ASP A 214 13.84 -8.75 -2.94
C ASP A 214 12.93 -9.93 -3.29
N GLY A 215 11.71 -9.65 -3.74
CA GLY A 215 10.78 -10.65 -4.22
C GLY A 215 9.63 -10.10 -5.03
N ILE A 216 9.00 -11.00 -5.78
CA ILE A 216 7.76 -10.77 -6.52
C ILE A 216 6.84 -11.93 -6.19
N ILE A 217 5.65 -11.61 -5.70
CA ILE A 217 4.60 -12.56 -5.36
C ILE A 217 3.58 -12.55 -6.50
N GLU A 218 3.44 -13.69 -7.17
CA GLU A 218 2.38 -13.91 -8.15
C GLU A 218 1.11 -14.35 -7.43
N TYR A 219 -0.03 -13.79 -7.82
CA TYR A 219 -1.34 -14.19 -7.32
C TYR A 219 -2.41 -14.02 -8.40
N GLU A 220 -3.46 -14.81 -8.34
CA GLU A 220 -4.54 -14.77 -9.33
C GLU A 220 -5.72 -13.95 -8.81
N VAL A 221 -6.29 -13.12 -9.67
CA VAL A 221 -7.52 -12.37 -9.46
C VAL A 221 -8.41 -12.57 -10.68
N TYR A 222 -9.49 -13.34 -10.52
CA TYR A 222 -10.46 -13.63 -11.57
C TYR A 222 -9.82 -14.16 -12.86
N GLY A 223 -8.90 -15.13 -12.74
CA GLY A 223 -8.19 -15.72 -13.88
C GLY A 223 -7.08 -14.83 -14.46
N THR A 224 -6.79 -13.68 -13.85
CA THR A 224 -5.69 -12.78 -14.23
C THR A 224 -4.56 -12.89 -13.23
N VAL A 225 -3.36 -13.21 -13.72
CA VAL A 225 -2.14 -13.18 -12.89
C VAL A 225 -1.73 -11.74 -12.62
N MET A 226 -1.56 -11.43 -11.34
CA MET A 226 -1.12 -10.17 -10.80
C MET A 226 0.22 -10.38 -10.08
N TYR A 227 0.98 -9.31 -9.91
CA TYR A 227 2.30 -9.33 -9.29
C TYR A 227 2.36 -8.29 -8.19
N MET A 228 2.84 -8.67 -7.01
CA MET A 228 3.23 -7.73 -5.97
C MET A 228 4.74 -7.79 -5.79
N TRP A 229 5.42 -6.69 -6.06
CA TRP A 229 6.87 -6.58 -5.90
C TRP A 229 7.19 -5.89 -4.58
N TYR A 230 8.31 -6.24 -3.95
CA TYR A 230 8.72 -5.62 -2.70
C TYR A 230 10.24 -5.59 -2.51
N TYR A 231 10.67 -4.62 -1.71
CA TYR A 231 12.00 -4.45 -1.14
C TYR A 231 11.85 -4.50 0.39
N ASN A 232 12.58 -5.40 1.03
CA ASN A 232 12.64 -5.49 2.49
C ASN A 232 13.39 -4.29 3.09
N ASP A 233 14.37 -3.76 2.36
CA ASP A 233 15.17 -2.60 2.78
C ASP A 233 15.75 -1.84 1.57
N LEU A 234 14.95 -0.99 0.94
CA LEU A 234 15.40 -0.18 -0.18
C LEU A 234 16.43 0.85 0.29
N GLN A 235 17.69 0.71 -0.17
CA GLN A 235 18.76 1.63 0.18
C GLN A 235 18.64 2.92 -0.63
N SER A 236 17.91 3.90 -0.09
CA SER A 236 17.86 5.25 -0.65
C SER A 236 17.42 6.26 0.39
N ASN A 237 18.11 7.40 0.42
CA ASN A 237 17.75 8.55 1.25
C ASN A 237 16.83 9.53 0.51
N LYS A 238 16.38 9.21 -0.71
CA LYS A 238 15.47 10.07 -1.48
C LYS A 238 14.02 9.82 -1.09
N ARG A 239 13.20 10.87 -1.12
CA ARG A 239 11.74 10.76 -1.04
C ARG A 239 11.21 9.84 -2.16
N GLY A 240 10.11 9.14 -1.90
CA GLY A 240 9.55 8.10 -2.77
C GLY A 240 9.25 8.56 -4.21
N ASP A 241 8.72 9.78 -4.35
CA ASP A 241 8.46 10.43 -5.65
C ASP A 241 9.73 10.91 -6.38
N LEU A 242 10.87 10.91 -5.69
CA LEU A 242 12.21 11.23 -6.23
C LEU A 242 13.09 9.98 -6.38
N LEU A 243 12.50 8.78 -6.35
CA LEU A 243 13.22 7.56 -6.67
C LEU A 243 13.27 7.39 -8.18
N SER A 244 14.49 7.23 -8.70
CA SER A 244 14.69 6.73 -10.06
C SER A 244 14.30 5.28 -10.15
N TYR A 245 13.71 4.89 -11.28
CA TYR A 245 13.41 3.49 -11.56
C TYR A 245 13.51 3.18 -13.04
N SER A 246 13.75 1.91 -13.36
CA SER A 246 13.75 1.43 -14.73
C SER A 246 13.12 0.05 -14.83
N VAL A 247 12.49 -0.22 -15.97
CA VAL A 247 11.71 -1.44 -16.20
C VAL A 247 11.55 -1.66 -17.70
N ASP A 248 11.58 -2.91 -18.13
CA ASP A 248 11.33 -3.27 -19.53
C ASP A 248 9.87 -2.98 -19.89
N VAL A 249 9.63 -2.57 -21.13
CA VAL A 249 8.28 -2.25 -21.63
C VAL A 249 7.69 -3.48 -22.31
N PRO A 250 6.40 -3.80 -22.10
CA PRO A 250 5.73 -4.87 -22.83
C PRO A 250 5.87 -4.68 -24.35
N LYS A 251 6.12 -5.78 -25.06
CA LYS A 251 6.25 -5.78 -26.53
C LYS A 251 4.92 -5.68 -27.25
#